data_AF-A0A7C6J1M3-F1
#
_entry.id   AF-A0A7C6J1M3-F1
#
_cell.length_a   1.000
_cell.length_b   1.000
_cell.length_c   1.000
_cell.angle_alpha   90.00
_cell.angle_beta   90.00
_cell.angle_gamma   90.00
#
_symmetry.space_group_name_H-M   'P 1'
#
loop_
_entity.id
_entity.type
_entity.pdbx_description
1 polymer ?
#
loop_
_entity_poly.entity_id
_entity_poly.type
_entity_poly.pdbx_seq_one_letter_code
_entity_poly.pdbx_strand_id
1 'polypeptide(L)'
;MKDLKEHIDDVQRKCSYYFKNTDLLLQAFTRKSYSEENGTEHNEVLEFIGDRVLDFYVTKMLIDRYGYTKSQYDDYDDEYDYDEFNKEKRL
;
A
#
# COMPACT_ATOMS: atom_id res chain seq x y z
N MET A 1 1.13 -23.10 22.71
CA MET A 1 1.90 -21.88 22.34
C MET A 1 2.95 -22.11 21.24
N LYS A 2 3.35 -23.35 20.91
CA LYS A 2 4.28 -23.60 19.78
C LYS A 2 3.65 -23.29 18.41
N ASP A 3 2.34 -23.52 18.24
CA ASP A 3 1.66 -23.40 16.94
C ASP A 3 1.57 -21.96 16.38
N LEU A 4 1.34 -20.95 17.23
CA LEU A 4 1.18 -19.58 16.75
C LEU A 4 2.50 -18.96 16.26
N LYS A 5 3.62 -19.27 16.92
CA LYS A 5 4.94 -18.78 16.49
C LYS A 5 5.35 -19.36 15.14
N GLU A 6 5.11 -20.64 14.92
CA GLU A 6 5.42 -21.30 13.65
C GLU A 6 4.63 -20.69 12.48
N HIS A 7 3.34 -20.40 12.68
CA HIS A 7 2.53 -19.72 11.66
C HIS A 7 2.99 -18.29 11.38
N ILE A 8 3.44 -17.55 12.40
CA ILE A 8 3.98 -16.20 12.22
C ILE A 8 5.28 -16.24 11.41
N ASP A 9 6.20 -17.15 11.73
CA ASP A 9 7.45 -17.31 11.00
C ASP A 9 7.20 -17.73 9.53
N ASP A 10 6.21 -18.59 9.29
CA ASP A 10 5.78 -18.96 7.95
C ASP A 10 5.31 -17.78 7.11
N VAL A 11 4.49 -16.89 7.69
CA VAL A 11 3.99 -15.70 7.00
C VAL A 11 5.14 -14.76 6.65
N GLN A 12 6.02 -14.47 7.61
CA GLN A 12 7.18 -13.59 7.38
C GLN A 12 8.07 -14.11 6.25
N ARG A 13 8.34 -15.41 6.24
CA ARG A 13 9.11 -16.07 5.18
C ARG A 13 8.42 -15.98 3.82
N LYS A 14 7.10 -16.23 3.75
CA LYS A 14 6.33 -16.13 2.49
C LYS A 14 6.29 -14.70 1.95
N CYS A 15 6.20 -13.70 2.83
CA CYS A 15 6.24 -12.29 2.47
C CYS A 15 7.67 -11.78 2.20
N SER A 16 8.70 -12.61 2.45
CA SER A 16 10.11 -12.19 2.41
C SER A 16 10.38 -10.93 3.24
N TYR A 17 9.66 -10.78 4.36
CA TYR A 17 9.73 -9.61 5.23
C TYR A 17 9.59 -10.05 6.69
N TYR A 18 10.60 -9.72 7.49
CA TYR A 18 10.62 -9.98 8.94
C TYR A 18 10.24 -8.71 9.69
N PHE A 19 9.16 -8.78 10.45
CA PHE A 19 8.66 -7.66 11.24
C PHE A 19 9.59 -7.40 12.41
N LYS A 20 9.97 -6.13 12.60
CA LYS A 20 10.67 -5.70 13.83
C LYS A 20 9.80 -5.85 15.07
N ASN A 21 8.49 -5.65 14.91
CA ASN A 21 7.48 -5.88 15.93
C ASN A 21 6.44 -6.87 15.39
N THR A 22 6.49 -8.11 15.87
CA THR A 22 5.56 -9.18 15.47
C THR A 22 4.13 -8.94 15.94
N ASP A 23 3.91 -8.03 16.91
CA ASP A 23 2.57 -7.70 17.39
C ASP A 23 1.75 -6.99 16.30
N LEU A 24 2.41 -6.21 15.43
CA LEU A 24 1.75 -5.61 14.26
C LEU A 24 1.28 -6.66 13.25
N LEU A 25 2.05 -7.74 13.08
CA LEU A 25 1.65 -8.86 12.25
C LEU A 25 0.47 -9.61 12.87
N LEU A 26 0.50 -9.86 14.17
CA LEU A 26 -0.62 -10.46 14.91
C LEU A 26 -1.89 -9.59 14.81
N GLN A 27 -1.76 -8.29 14.99
CA GLN A 27 -2.87 -7.33 14.86
C GLN A 27 -3.45 -7.35 13.44
N ALA A 28 -2.61 -7.39 12.40
CA ALA A 28 -3.05 -7.44 11.00
C ALA A 28 -3.91 -8.68 10.69
N PHE A 29 -3.67 -9.80 11.37
CA PHE A 29 -4.46 -11.03 11.24
C PHE A 29 -5.62 -11.13 12.27
N THR A 30 -5.79 -10.15 13.14
CA THR A 30 -6.85 -10.14 14.15
C THR A 30 -8.09 -9.44 13.61
N ARG A 31 -9.16 -10.21 13.37
CA ARG A 31 -10.47 -9.65 12.96
C ARG A 31 -11.17 -9.00 14.14
N LYS A 32 -11.97 -7.96 13.87
CA LYS A 32 -12.75 -7.24 14.88
C LYS A 32 -13.58 -8.13 15.80
N SER A 33 -14.33 -9.08 15.23
CA SER A 33 -15.17 -9.99 16.02
C SER A 33 -14.38 -10.81 17.04
N TYR A 34 -13.14 -11.20 16.72
CA TYR A 34 -12.28 -11.92 17.66
C TYR A 34 -11.71 -10.98 18.75
N SER A 35 -11.34 -9.76 18.36
CA SER A 35 -10.85 -8.72 19.26
C SER A 35 -11.90 -8.33 20.31
N GLU A 36 -13.17 -8.17 19.92
CA GLU A 36 -14.28 -7.84 20.83
C GLU A 36 -14.46 -8.88 21.95
N GLU A 37 -14.20 -10.16 21.65
CA GLU A 37 -14.30 -11.26 22.62
C GLU A 37 -13.05 -11.40 23.51
N ASN A 38 -11.87 -11.01 23.01
CA ASN A 38 -10.58 -11.30 23.66
C ASN A 38 -9.85 -10.05 24.18
N GLY A 39 -10.40 -8.85 23.98
CA GLY A 39 -9.82 -7.59 24.45
C GLY A 39 -8.49 -7.24 23.79
N THR A 40 -8.29 -7.65 22.53
CA THR A 40 -7.06 -7.37 21.76
C THR A 40 -7.31 -6.29 20.71
N GLU A 41 -6.25 -5.72 20.13
CA GLU A 41 -6.37 -4.80 19.00
C GLU A 41 -6.72 -5.56 17.71
N HIS A 42 -7.55 -4.95 16.84
CA HIS A 42 -7.94 -5.52 15.55
C HIS A 42 -7.29 -4.79 14.36
N ASN A 43 -7.46 -5.37 13.18
CA ASN A 43 -6.78 -4.97 11.95
C ASN A 43 -7.31 -3.68 11.28
N GLU A 44 -8.53 -3.21 11.59
CA GLU A 44 -9.18 -2.09 10.86
C GLU A 44 -8.30 -0.81 10.73
N VAL A 45 -7.54 -0.45 11.76
CA VAL A 45 -6.64 0.72 11.69
C VAL A 45 -5.47 0.48 10.73
N LEU A 46 -4.90 -0.72 10.75
CA LEU A 46 -3.81 -1.10 9.85
C LEU A 46 -4.31 -1.21 8.40
N GLU A 47 -5.52 -1.73 8.20
CA GLU A 47 -6.20 -1.79 6.90
C GLU A 47 -6.40 -0.39 6.32
N PHE A 48 -6.96 0.53 7.11
CA PHE A 48 -7.20 1.91 6.68
C PHE A 48 -5.92 2.61 6.20
N ILE A 49 -4.80 2.43 6.92
CA ILE A 49 -3.49 2.98 6.54
C ILE A 49 -2.93 2.25 5.31
N GLY A 50 -3.00 0.92 5.32
CA GLY A 50 -2.49 0.05 4.27
C GLY A 50 -3.11 0.36 2.91
N ASP A 51 -4.42 0.58 2.85
CA ASP A 51 -5.13 0.95 1.63
C ASP A 51 -4.55 2.23 1.00
N ARG A 52 -4.30 3.27 1.79
CA ARG A 52 -3.76 4.53 1.27
C ARG A 52 -2.32 4.39 0.78
N VAL A 53 -1.52 3.58 1.47
CA VAL A 53 -0.15 3.27 1.05
C VAL A 53 -0.16 2.53 -0.29
N LEU A 54 -1.01 1.50 -0.42
CA LEU A 54 -1.14 0.74 -1.66
C LEU A 54 -1.67 1.60 -2.81
N ASP A 55 -2.71 2.41 -2.57
CA ASP A 55 -3.25 3.36 -3.54
C ASP A 55 -2.15 4.26 -4.11
N PHE A 56 -1.33 4.84 -3.23
CA PHE A 56 -0.23 5.73 -3.61
C PHE A 56 0.85 5.01 -4.44
N TYR A 57 1.36 3.87 -3.96
CA TYR A 57 2.44 3.16 -4.65
C TYR A 57 1.99 2.58 -5.99
N VAL A 58 0.79 2.02 -6.07
CA VAL A 58 0.24 1.49 -7.33
C VAL A 58 0.05 2.63 -8.33
N THR A 59 -0.54 3.75 -7.89
CA THR A 59 -0.72 4.93 -8.74
C THR A 59 0.62 5.44 -9.26
N LYS A 60 1.61 5.60 -8.36
CA LYS A 60 2.96 6.00 -8.73
C LYS A 60 3.60 5.04 -9.74
N MET A 61 3.50 3.73 -9.52
CA MET A 61 4.06 2.73 -10.44
C MET A 61 3.41 2.78 -11.83
N LEU A 62 2.10 3.02 -11.90
CA LEU A 62 1.40 3.18 -13.18
C LEU A 62 1.81 4.45 -13.90
N ILE A 63 1.95 5.56 -13.17
CA ILE A 63 2.47 6.82 -13.73
C ILE A 63 3.91 6.65 -14.20
N ASP A 64 4.80 6.07 -13.40
CA ASP A 64 6.21 5.91 -13.77
C ASP A 64 6.37 4.96 -15.00
N ARG A 65 5.45 4.02 -15.20
CA ARG A 65 5.49 3.05 -16.32
C ARG A 65 4.75 3.50 -17.57
N TYR A 66 3.63 4.21 -17.43
CA TYR A 66 2.70 4.52 -18.52
C TYR A 66 2.30 5.99 -18.57
N GLY A 67 2.65 6.79 -17.57
CA GLY A 67 2.42 8.21 -17.53
C GLY A 67 3.31 8.88 -18.58
N TYR A 68 2.70 9.27 -19.70
CA TYR A 68 3.31 10.22 -20.60
C TYR A 68 3.23 11.58 -19.89
N THR A 69 4.33 11.98 -19.24
CA THR A 69 4.46 13.34 -18.73
C THR A 69 4.46 14.26 -19.92
N LYS A 70 3.55 15.23 -19.86
CA LYS A 70 3.42 16.34 -20.77
C LYS A 70 4.81 16.69 -21.38
N SER A 71 5.85 17.02 -20.61
CA SER A 71 7.26 17.36 -20.98
C SER A 71 7.95 16.80 -22.25
N GLN A 72 7.39 15.80 -22.94
CA GLN A 72 7.93 15.19 -24.17
C GLN A 72 7.32 15.71 -25.49
N TYR A 73 6.52 16.79 -25.49
CA TYR A 73 6.15 17.49 -26.73
C TYR A 73 7.18 18.60 -27.01
N ASP A 74 7.53 18.86 -28.27
CA ASP A 74 8.53 19.89 -28.61
C ASP A 74 8.08 21.34 -28.31
N ASP A 75 6.90 21.54 -27.68
CA ASP A 75 6.25 22.82 -27.41
C ASP A 75 5.98 23.01 -25.89
N TYR A 76 6.87 22.49 -25.02
CA TYR A 76 6.80 22.73 -23.57
C TYR A 76 7.29 24.11 -23.19
N ASP A 77 6.39 24.90 -22.62
CA ASP A 77 6.70 26.15 -21.94
C ASP A 77 6.50 25.96 -20.42
N ASP A 78 7.61 25.97 -19.67
CA ASP A 78 7.65 25.79 -18.20
C ASP A 78 6.88 26.89 -17.44
N GLU A 79 6.57 28.02 -18.08
CA GLU A 79 6.05 29.21 -17.39
C GLU A 79 4.56 29.10 -17.00
N TYR A 80 3.83 28.08 -17.48
CA TYR A 80 2.37 27.98 -17.30
C TYR A 80 1.78 26.64 -16.81
N ASP A 81 2.58 25.60 -16.55
CA ASP A 81 2.02 24.26 -16.21
C ASP A 81 1.75 24.11 -14.70
N TYR A 82 0.58 24.57 -14.25
CA TYR A 82 -0.01 24.13 -12.98
C TYR A 82 -0.50 22.69 -13.14
N ASP A 83 0.34 21.69 -12.86
CA ASP A 83 0.01 20.29 -12.50
C ASP A 83 -1.30 19.69 -13.08
N GLU A 84 -1.61 19.89 -14.37
CA GLU A 84 -2.89 19.45 -14.94
C GLU A 84 -2.68 18.33 -15.98
N PHE A 85 -2.91 17.09 -15.53
CA PHE A 85 -2.95 15.89 -16.36
C PHE A 85 -4.08 15.99 -17.41
N ASN A 86 -3.74 16.26 -18.67
CA ASN A 86 -4.74 16.30 -19.74
C ASN A 86 -4.95 14.92 -20.38
N LYS A 87 -6.19 14.42 -20.31
CA LYS A 87 -6.70 13.27 -21.06
C LYS A 87 -6.97 13.71 -22.50
N GLU A 88 -6.10 13.41 -23.45
CA GLU A 88 -6.53 13.08 -24.82
C GLU A 88 -5.33 12.66 -25.69
N LYS A 89 -5.36 11.43 -26.19
CA LYS A 89 -4.57 11.00 -27.33
C LYS A 89 -5.55 10.69 -28.46
N ARG A 90 -5.74 11.65 -29.37
CA ARG A 90 -6.42 11.43 -30.65
C ARG A 90 -5.50 10.58 -31.52
N LEU A 91 -5.96 9.39 -31.89
CA LEU A 91 -5.39 8.57 -32.97
C LEU A 91 -5.69 9.21 -34.33
#